data_AF-A0A972TGE8-F1
#
_entry.id   AF-A0A972TGE8-F1
#
_cell.length_a   1.000
_cell.length_b   1.000
_cell.length_c   1.000
_cell.angle_alpha   90.00
_cell.angle_beta   90.00
_cell.angle_gamma   90.00
#
_symmetry.space_group_name_H-M   'P 1'
#
loop_
_entity.id
_entity.type
_entity.pdbx_description
1 polymer ?
#
loop_
_entity_poly.entity_id
_entity_poly.type
_entity_poly.pdbx_seq_one_letter_code
_entity_poly.pdbx_strand_id
1 'polypeptide(L)'
;MRHISKITIALAVFIVVSASFMLQLRTFLAETFGEEVLRLAFYYFLAASVICYCIYKLYRKLPVHKLIWSIIIFVIAYLLMSRQEYFSEKIHILEYGVLGFLALKDLFKGNRPFLMNIVFALFFIALVGVLDEGFQWVLPYREFEVKDIITNILSGFLGMLQLTILISRKKL
;
A
#
# COMPACT_ATOMS: atom_id res chain seq x y z
N MET A 1 -14.96 19.59 9.68
CA MET A 1 -14.30 18.91 8.54
C MET A 1 -13.57 17.70 9.12
N ARG A 2 -13.84 16.46 8.68
CA ARG A 2 -13.12 15.30 9.22
C ARG A 2 -11.86 15.06 8.42
N HIS A 3 -10.75 15.02 9.15
CA HIS A 3 -9.37 14.96 8.65
C HIS A 3 -8.93 13.50 8.51
N ILE A 4 -7.81 13.29 7.79
CA ILE A 4 -7.08 12.03 7.78
C ILE A 4 -6.84 11.59 9.24
N SER A 5 -7.10 10.31 9.55
CA SER A 5 -6.99 9.84 10.93
C SER A 5 -5.54 9.79 11.39
N LYS A 6 -5.34 9.78 12.72
CA LYS A 6 -4.00 9.64 13.33
C LYS A 6 -3.29 8.37 12.87
N ILE A 7 -4.04 7.28 12.61
CA ILE A 7 -3.47 6.01 12.14
C ILE A 7 -2.91 6.17 10.73
N THR A 8 -3.66 6.80 9.84
CA THR A 8 -3.24 7.05 8.45
C THR A 8 -2.04 8.01 8.40
N ILE A 9 -2.02 9.03 9.26
CA ILE A 9 -0.85 9.92 9.40
C ILE A 9 0.35 9.16 9.96
N ALA A 10 0.16 8.33 10.99
CA ALA A 10 1.25 7.54 11.56
C ALA A 10 1.85 6.58 10.53
N LEU A 11 1.02 5.96 9.68
CA LEU A 11 1.51 5.14 8.56
C LEU A 11 2.30 5.97 7.55
N ALA A 12 1.79 7.14 7.15
CA ALA A 12 2.51 8.03 6.24
C ALA A 12 3.89 8.45 6.78
N VAL A 13 3.95 8.81 8.07
CA VAL A 13 5.22 9.14 8.73
C VAL A 13 6.13 7.91 8.81
N PHE A 14 5.56 6.74 9.14
CA PHE A 14 6.33 5.50 9.19
C PHE A 14 6.97 5.17 7.85
N ILE A 15 6.25 5.29 6.73
CA ILE A 15 6.78 5.07 5.38
C ILE A 15 8.02 5.94 5.13
N VAL A 16 7.92 7.25 5.38
CA VAL A 16 9.06 8.16 5.16
C VAL A 16 10.23 7.85 6.08
N VAL A 17 9.97 7.59 7.36
CA VAL A 17 11.04 7.34 8.35
C VAL A 17 11.69 5.97 8.14
N SER A 18 10.95 4.96 7.67
CA SER A 18 11.44 3.60 7.51
C SER A 18 12.58 3.50 6.49
N ALA A 19 12.60 4.39 5.49
CA ALA A 19 13.70 4.52 4.54
C ALA A 19 15.10 4.62 5.18
N SER A 20 15.19 5.20 6.39
CA SER A 20 16.46 5.35 7.12
C SER A 20 17.05 4.04 7.66
N PHE A 21 16.22 3.02 7.90
CA PHE A 21 16.64 1.77 8.54
C PHE A 21 16.26 0.49 7.76
N MET A 22 15.47 0.58 6.68
CA MET A 22 15.01 -0.58 5.92
C MET A 22 16.15 -1.37 5.27
N LEU A 23 17.23 -0.69 4.84
CA LEU A 23 18.39 -1.38 4.28
C LEU A 23 19.09 -2.23 5.35
N GLN A 24 19.31 -1.67 6.54
CA GLN A 24 19.93 -2.32 7.68
C GLN A 24 19.10 -3.52 8.14
N LEU A 25 17.77 -3.35 8.19
CA LEU A 25 16.85 -4.43 8.53
C LEU A 25 16.93 -5.57 7.50
N ARG A 26 16.92 -5.26 6.20
CA ARG A 26 17.07 -6.26 5.14
C ARG A 26 18.40 -6.98 5.27
N THR A 27 19.51 -6.26 5.39
CA THR A 27 20.86 -6.84 5.49
C THR A 27 20.95 -7.77 6.69
N PHE A 28 20.48 -7.33 7.86
CA PHE A 28 20.44 -8.16 9.06
C PHE A 28 19.64 -9.46 8.86
N LEU A 29 18.45 -9.37 8.27
CA LEU A 29 17.61 -10.55 8.02
C LEU A 29 18.23 -11.47 6.96
N ALA A 30 18.83 -10.91 5.91
CA ALA A 30 19.48 -11.64 4.84
C ALA A 30 20.74 -12.38 5.33
N GLU A 31 21.55 -11.75 6.19
CA GLU A 31 22.72 -12.38 6.82
C GLU A 31 22.31 -13.49 7.80
N THR A 32 21.18 -13.32 8.50
CA THR A 32 20.71 -14.28 9.50
C THR A 32 20.06 -15.52 8.87
N PHE A 33 19.22 -15.32 7.86
CA PHE A 33 18.36 -16.38 7.31
C PHE A 33 18.67 -16.76 5.85
N GLY A 34 19.41 -15.93 5.13
CA GLY A 34 19.65 -16.05 3.70
C GLY A 34 18.62 -15.30 2.85
N GLU A 35 19.08 -14.69 1.76
CA GLU A 35 18.25 -13.92 0.81
C GLU A 35 17.10 -14.73 0.20
N GLU A 36 17.37 -16.00 -0.13
CA GLU A 36 16.37 -16.92 -0.70
C GLU A 36 15.22 -17.19 0.27
N VAL A 37 15.56 -17.45 1.54
CA VAL A 37 14.57 -17.71 2.59
C VAL A 37 13.73 -16.47 2.84
N LEU A 38 14.36 -15.30 2.94
CA LEU A 38 13.67 -14.02 3.14
C LEU A 38 12.68 -13.75 1.99
N ARG A 39 13.12 -13.95 0.75
CA ARG A 39 12.28 -13.77 -0.44
C ARG A 39 11.09 -14.71 -0.44
N LEU A 40 11.30 -16.00 -0.23
CA LEU A 40 10.21 -16.99 -0.18
C LEU A 40 9.25 -16.71 0.98
N ALA A 41 9.78 -16.41 2.16
CA ALA A 41 8.98 -16.08 3.35
C ALA A 41 8.06 -14.88 3.07
N PHE A 42 8.56 -13.84 2.42
CA PHE A 42 7.76 -12.67 2.04
C PHE A 42 6.60 -13.04 1.10
N TYR A 43 6.86 -13.81 0.03
CA TYR A 43 5.81 -14.22 -0.91
C TYR A 43 4.79 -15.17 -0.28
N TYR A 44 5.22 -16.11 0.56
CA TYR A 44 4.31 -17.00 1.28
C TYR A 44 3.46 -16.25 2.31
N PHE A 45 4.04 -15.29 3.03
CA PHE A 45 3.31 -14.43 3.95
C PHE A 45 2.24 -13.62 3.22
N LEU A 46 2.57 -13.05 2.07
CA LEU A 46 1.61 -12.31 1.24
C LEU A 46 0.47 -13.22 0.75
N ALA A 47 0.81 -14.41 0.22
CA ALA A 47 -0.18 -15.38 -0.25
C ALA A 47 -1.12 -15.82 0.88
N ALA A 48 -0.56 -16.16 2.05
CA ALA A 48 -1.33 -16.51 3.24
C ALA A 48 -2.26 -15.36 3.67
N SER A 49 -1.77 -14.12 3.66
CA SER A 49 -2.57 -12.94 4.00
C SER A 49 -3.76 -12.75 3.05
N VAL A 50 -3.56 -12.94 1.74
CA VAL A 50 -4.64 -12.87 0.74
C VAL A 50 -5.64 -14.02 0.91
N ILE A 51 -5.17 -15.24 1.18
CA ILE A 51 -6.03 -16.40 1.43
C ILE A 51 -6.89 -16.17 2.68
N CYS A 52 -6.27 -15.77 3.80
CA CYS A 52 -6.98 -15.44 5.04
C CYS A 52 -8.01 -14.32 4.82
N TYR A 53 -7.64 -13.29 4.06
CA TYR A 53 -8.55 -12.22 3.67
C TYR A 53 -9.76 -12.73 2.86
N CYS A 54 -9.53 -13.57 1.85
CA CYS A 54 -10.59 -14.15 1.02
C CYS A 54 -11.54 -15.02 1.85
N ILE A 55 -11.00 -15.90 2.72
CA ILE A 55 -11.78 -16.72 3.64
C ILE A 55 -12.63 -15.83 4.55
N TYR A 56 -12.03 -14.80 5.14
CA TYR A 56 -12.75 -13.85 5.99
C TYR A 56 -13.89 -13.15 5.24
N LYS A 57 -13.68 -12.73 4.00
CA LYS A 57 -14.71 -12.05 3.20
C LYS A 57 -15.82 -13.00 2.73
N LEU A 58 -15.50 -14.24 2.41
CA LEU A 58 -16.49 -15.28 2.14
C LEU A 58 -17.34 -15.56 3.38
N TYR A 59 -16.72 -15.70 4.55
CA TYR A 59 -17.41 -15.85 5.84
C TYR A 59 -18.35 -14.65 6.13
N ARG A 60 -17.94 -13.44 5.75
CA ARG A 60 -18.75 -12.21 5.84
C ARG A 60 -19.76 -12.04 4.70
N LYS A 61 -19.99 -13.08 3.88
CA LYS A 61 -20.96 -13.12 2.78
C LYS A 61 -20.79 -11.97 1.76
N LEU A 62 -19.55 -11.60 1.46
CA LEU A 62 -19.27 -10.66 0.38
C LEU A 62 -19.71 -11.30 -0.96
N PRO A 63 -20.42 -10.57 -1.85
CA PRO A 63 -20.79 -11.09 -3.16
C PRO A 63 -19.58 -11.57 -3.96
N VAL A 64 -19.71 -12.73 -4.63
CA VAL A 64 -18.61 -13.37 -5.37
C VAL A 64 -18.00 -12.44 -6.42
N HIS A 65 -18.80 -11.66 -7.15
CA HIS A 65 -18.26 -10.71 -8.13
C HIS A 65 -17.33 -9.65 -7.50
N LYS A 66 -17.61 -9.18 -6.27
CA LYS A 66 -16.73 -8.27 -5.54
C LYS A 66 -15.44 -8.97 -5.09
N LEU A 67 -15.54 -10.24 -4.72
CA LEU A 67 -14.36 -11.04 -4.39
C LEU A 67 -13.45 -11.24 -5.62
N ILE A 68 -14.03 -11.53 -6.79
CA ILE A 68 -13.28 -11.64 -8.06
C ILE A 68 -12.52 -10.35 -8.35
N TRP A 69 -13.20 -9.19 -8.31
CA TRP A 69 -12.54 -7.90 -8.52
C TRP A 69 -11.46 -7.60 -7.48
N SER A 70 -11.69 -7.98 -6.22
CA SER A 70 -10.66 -7.87 -5.17
C SER A 70 -9.44 -8.74 -5.46
N ILE A 71 -9.62 -9.97 -5.96
CA ILE A 71 -8.51 -10.85 -6.32
C ILE A 71 -7.73 -10.26 -7.51
N ILE A 72 -8.41 -9.71 -8.50
CA ILE A 72 -7.78 -9.05 -9.65
C ILE A 72 -6.87 -7.91 -9.17
N ILE A 73 -7.29 -7.10 -8.20
CA ILE A 73 -6.45 -6.03 -7.63
C ILE A 73 -5.20 -6.62 -6.96
N PHE A 74 -5.32 -7.68 -6.17
CA PHE A 74 -4.15 -8.33 -5.56
C PHE A 74 -3.21 -8.92 -6.62
N VAL A 75 -3.74 -9.47 -7.71
CA VAL A 75 -2.92 -9.95 -8.84
C VAL A 75 -2.17 -8.79 -9.50
N ILE A 76 -2.84 -7.66 -9.75
CA ILE A 76 -2.17 -6.47 -10.32
C ILE A 76 -1.08 -5.96 -9.37
N ALA A 77 -1.36 -5.88 -8.07
CA ALA A 77 -0.37 -5.49 -7.06
C ALA A 77 0.82 -6.45 -7.04
N TYR A 78 0.57 -7.77 -7.13
CA TYR A 78 1.62 -8.78 -7.22
C TYR A 78 2.49 -8.62 -8.48
N LEU A 79 1.87 -8.36 -9.64
CA LEU A 79 2.59 -8.10 -10.90
C LEU A 79 3.42 -6.81 -10.84
N LEU A 80 2.91 -5.76 -10.19
CA LEU A 80 3.66 -4.54 -9.95
C LEU A 80 4.86 -4.81 -9.04
N MET A 81 4.68 -5.69 -8.05
CA MET A 81 5.69 -6.07 -7.07
C MET A 81 6.77 -7.00 -7.64
N SER A 82 6.42 -7.89 -8.57
CA SER A 82 7.40 -8.76 -9.23
C SER A 82 8.30 -8.00 -10.21
N ARG A 83 7.91 -6.78 -10.62
CA ARG A 83 8.70 -5.89 -11.46
C ARG A 83 9.74 -5.08 -10.69
N GLN A 84 9.65 -5.03 -9.36
CA GLN A 84 10.60 -4.29 -8.52
C GLN A 84 11.83 -5.15 -8.22
N GLU A 85 13.00 -4.55 -8.34
CA GLU A 85 14.27 -5.24 -8.11
C GLU A 85 14.57 -5.28 -6.61
N TYR A 86 14.36 -4.16 -5.93
CA TYR A 86 14.75 -4.01 -4.54
C TYR A 86 13.64 -4.45 -3.58
N PHE A 87 14.04 -5.09 -2.49
CA PHE A 87 13.11 -5.55 -1.44
C PHE A 87 12.30 -4.40 -0.82
N SER A 88 12.93 -3.24 -0.63
CA SER A 88 12.25 -2.04 -0.13
C SER A 88 11.11 -1.56 -1.03
N GLU A 89 11.29 -1.60 -2.35
CA GLU A 89 10.26 -1.18 -3.32
C GLU A 89 9.07 -2.15 -3.30
N LYS A 90 9.34 -3.45 -3.09
CA LYS A 90 8.27 -4.45 -2.90
C LYS A 90 7.45 -4.16 -1.65
N ILE A 91 8.10 -3.73 -0.57
CA ILE A 91 7.42 -3.31 0.66
C ILE A 91 6.60 -2.05 0.42
N HIS A 92 7.14 -1.05 -0.29
CA HIS A 92 6.41 0.18 -0.61
C HIS A 92 5.09 -0.11 -1.33
N ILE A 93 5.03 -1.11 -2.22
CA ILE A 93 3.76 -1.49 -2.88
C ILE A 93 2.69 -1.89 -1.86
N LEU A 94 3.08 -2.63 -0.83
CA LEU A 94 2.17 -3.00 0.26
C LEU A 94 1.81 -1.78 1.12
N GLU A 95 2.80 -1.01 1.55
CA GLU A 95 2.62 0.13 2.44
C GLU A 95 1.75 1.22 1.82
N TYR A 96 2.05 1.62 0.58
CA TYR A 96 1.26 2.60 -0.15
C TYR A 96 -0.13 2.05 -0.49
N GLY A 97 -0.26 0.76 -0.81
CA GLY A 97 -1.57 0.11 -0.96
C GLY A 97 -2.44 0.23 0.31
N VAL A 98 -1.87 -0.01 1.49
CA VAL A 98 -2.57 0.19 2.76
C VAL A 98 -2.84 1.68 3.01
N LEU A 99 -1.89 2.56 2.72
CA LEU A 99 -2.04 4.01 2.87
C LEU A 99 -3.22 4.54 2.05
N GLY A 100 -3.31 4.15 0.77
CA GLY A 100 -4.40 4.58 -0.11
C GLY A 100 -5.76 4.03 0.32
N PHE A 101 -5.81 2.78 0.78
CA PHE A 101 -7.01 2.19 1.38
C PHE A 101 -7.48 2.99 2.61
N LEU A 102 -6.58 3.32 3.54
CA LEU A 102 -6.91 4.05 4.77
C LEU A 102 -7.26 5.51 4.51
N ALA A 103 -6.51 6.20 3.64
CA ALA A 103 -6.76 7.59 3.27
C ALA A 103 -8.17 7.77 2.70
N LEU A 104 -8.56 6.94 1.73
CA LEU A 104 -9.91 7.01 1.15
C LEU A 104 -10.99 6.61 2.17
N LYS A 105 -10.73 5.61 3.02
CA LYS A 105 -11.65 5.18 4.08
C LYS A 105 -11.93 6.30 5.08
N ASP A 106 -10.91 7.08 5.44
CA ASP A 106 -11.06 8.21 6.33
C ASP A 106 -11.82 9.36 5.67
N LEU A 107 -11.53 9.66 4.41
CA LEU A 107 -12.20 10.73 3.67
C LEU A 107 -13.69 10.44 3.42
N PHE A 108 -14.08 9.18 3.21
CA PHE A 108 -15.49 8.78 3.10
C PHE A 108 -16.30 8.96 4.40
N LYS A 109 -15.67 9.20 5.55
CA LYS A 109 -16.39 9.53 6.79
C LYS A 109 -16.89 10.98 6.84
N GLY A 110 -16.55 11.81 5.84
CA GLY A 110 -16.99 13.19 5.71
C GLY A 110 -18.11 13.36 4.68
N ASN A 111 -18.71 14.56 4.64
CA ASN A 111 -19.81 14.90 3.72
C ASN A 111 -19.31 15.40 2.35
N ARG A 112 -18.08 15.06 1.95
CA ARG A 112 -17.56 15.48 0.64
C ARG A 112 -18.10 14.59 -0.48
N PRO A 113 -18.31 15.13 -1.69
CA PRO A 113 -18.63 14.33 -2.86
C PRO A 113 -17.63 13.18 -3.07
N PHE A 114 -18.12 12.05 -3.57
CA PHE A 114 -17.31 10.84 -3.80
C PHE A 114 -16.05 11.13 -4.61
N LEU A 115 -16.17 11.89 -5.71
CA LEU A 115 -15.04 12.23 -6.57
C LEU A 115 -14.00 13.11 -5.85
N MET A 116 -14.44 14.06 -5.01
CA MET A 116 -13.53 14.86 -4.19
C MET A 116 -12.75 13.97 -3.22
N ASN A 117 -13.39 12.99 -2.58
CA ASN A 117 -12.67 12.08 -1.68
C ASN A 117 -11.58 11.28 -2.40
N ILE A 118 -11.82 10.86 -3.64
CA ILE A 118 -10.82 10.20 -4.48
C ILE A 118 -9.66 11.16 -4.78
N VAL A 119 -9.95 12.38 -5.24
CA VAL A 119 -8.91 13.37 -5.59
C VAL A 119 -8.05 13.73 -4.37
N PHE A 120 -8.67 13.96 -3.21
CA PHE A 120 -7.94 14.25 -1.98
C PHE A 120 -7.09 13.06 -1.50
N ALA A 121 -7.58 11.83 -1.65
CA ALA A 121 -6.80 10.63 -1.32
C ALA A 121 -5.58 10.51 -2.24
N LEU A 122 -5.75 10.66 -3.55
CA LEU A 122 -4.65 10.62 -4.52
C LEU A 122 -3.62 11.72 -4.26
N PHE A 123 -4.08 12.95 -3.99
CA PHE A 123 -3.19 14.06 -3.64
C PHE A 123 -2.39 13.75 -2.37
N PHE A 124 -3.03 13.21 -1.34
CA PHE A 124 -2.36 12.83 -0.10
C PHE A 124 -1.30 11.73 -0.34
N ILE A 125 -1.63 10.69 -1.11
CA ILE A 125 -0.70 9.61 -1.46
C ILE A 125 0.50 10.17 -2.24
N ALA A 126 0.24 11.02 -3.24
CA ALA A 126 1.29 11.65 -4.04
C ALA A 126 2.20 12.55 -3.18
N LEU A 127 1.62 13.32 -2.26
CA LEU A 127 2.39 14.14 -1.31
C LEU A 127 3.32 13.27 -0.45
N VAL A 128 2.82 12.15 0.08
CA VAL A 128 3.64 11.21 0.86
C VAL A 128 4.74 10.61 -0.02
N GLY A 129 4.43 10.21 -1.26
CA GLY A 129 5.42 9.69 -2.22
C GLY A 129 6.54 10.68 -2.53
N VAL A 130 6.20 11.97 -2.71
CA VAL A 130 7.21 13.02 -2.94
C VAL A 130 8.06 13.26 -1.69
N LEU A 131 7.46 13.22 -0.49
CA LEU A 131 8.19 13.40 0.76
C LEU A 131 9.13 12.23 1.06
N ASP A 132 8.69 11.02 0.76
CA ASP A 132 9.48 9.79 0.88
C ASP A 132 10.69 9.82 -0.04
N GLU A 133 10.49 10.03 -1.34
CA GLU A 133 11.60 10.16 -2.29
C GLU A 133 12.50 11.36 -1.99
N GLY A 134 11.92 12.48 -1.57
CA GLY A 134 12.69 13.65 -1.12
C GLY A 134 13.54 13.35 0.11
N PHE A 135 13.07 12.52 1.04
CA PHE A 135 13.85 12.08 2.20
C PHE A 135 14.93 11.07 1.79
N GLN A 136 14.60 10.12 0.92
CA GLN A 136 15.54 9.16 0.37
C GLN A 136 16.68 9.84 -0.37
N TRP A 137 16.42 10.94 -1.08
CA TRP A 137 17.45 11.72 -1.78
C TRP A 137 18.52 12.31 -0.85
N VAL A 138 18.20 12.50 0.44
CA VAL A 138 19.18 12.96 1.45
C VAL A 138 20.07 11.82 1.94
N LEU A 139 19.66 10.56 1.74
CA LEU A 139 20.43 9.39 2.18
C LEU A 139 21.56 9.09 1.19
N PRO A 140 22.82 8.90 1.65
CA PRO A 140 23.99 8.81 0.77
C PRO A 140 24.05 7.54 -0.09
N TYR A 141 23.18 6.58 0.16
CA TYR A 141 23.10 5.28 -0.52
C TYR A 141 21.83 5.12 -1.36
N ARG A 142 21.12 6.23 -1.64
CA ARG A 142 19.89 6.27 -2.43
C ARG A 142 19.94 7.33 -3.50
N GLU A 143 19.37 7.00 -4.65
CA GLU A 143 19.16 7.93 -5.75
C GLU A 143 17.69 8.33 -5.81
N PHE A 144 17.42 9.57 -6.23
CA PHE A 144 16.05 10.03 -6.41
C PHE A 144 15.48 9.52 -7.73
N GLU A 145 14.41 8.74 -7.68
CA GLU A 145 13.78 8.18 -8.87
C GLU A 145 12.30 8.57 -9.00
N VAL A 146 11.97 9.33 -10.05
CA VAL A 146 10.57 9.71 -10.34
C VAL A 146 9.66 8.49 -10.55
N LYS A 147 10.23 7.39 -11.05
CA LYS A 147 9.53 6.11 -11.23
C LYS A 147 8.98 5.56 -9.90
N ASP A 148 9.66 5.83 -8.78
CA ASP A 148 9.25 5.33 -7.48
C ASP A 148 8.05 6.09 -6.94
N ILE A 149 8.01 7.41 -7.15
CA ILE A 149 6.81 8.22 -6.89
C ILE A 149 5.60 7.68 -7.66
N ILE A 150 5.80 7.35 -8.95
CA ILE A 150 4.72 6.80 -9.79
C ILE A 150 4.27 5.44 -9.25
N THR A 151 5.21 4.56 -8.91
CA THR A 151 4.93 3.23 -8.36
C THR A 151 4.18 3.32 -7.02
N ASN A 152 4.56 4.26 -6.16
CA ASN A 152 3.90 4.55 -4.88
C ASN A 152 2.47 5.05 -5.09
N ILE A 153 2.25 5.96 -6.05
CA ILE A 153 0.91 6.44 -6.41
C ILE A 153 0.04 5.29 -6.96
N LEU A 154 0.57 4.47 -7.86
CA LEU A 154 -0.15 3.32 -8.43
C LEU A 154 -0.55 2.33 -7.34
N SER A 155 0.37 2.03 -6.43
CA SER A 155 0.13 1.17 -5.27
C SER A 155 -0.99 1.71 -4.40
N GLY A 156 -0.94 3.00 -4.04
CA GLY A 156 -2.00 3.66 -3.30
C GLY A 156 -3.34 3.65 -4.02
N PHE A 157 -3.35 3.85 -5.33
CA PHE A 157 -4.55 3.77 -6.14
C PHE A 157 -5.19 2.37 -6.13
N LEU A 158 -4.39 1.30 -6.19
CA LEU A 158 -4.88 -0.07 -6.03
C LEU A 158 -5.56 -0.28 -4.67
N GLY A 159 -4.99 0.28 -3.60
CA GLY A 159 -5.60 0.32 -2.27
C GLY A 159 -6.95 1.04 -2.23
N MET A 160 -7.06 2.16 -2.94
CA MET A 160 -8.31 2.92 -3.07
C MET A 160 -9.39 2.13 -3.83
N LEU A 161 -9.01 1.47 -4.93
CA LEU A 161 -9.92 0.60 -5.70
C LEU A 161 -10.42 -0.55 -4.82
N GLN A 162 -9.52 -1.14 -4.04
CA GLN A 162 -9.84 -2.22 -3.11
C GLN A 162 -10.92 -1.80 -2.11
N LEU A 163 -10.82 -0.62 -1.52
CA LEU A 163 -11.87 -0.08 -0.65
C LEU A 163 -13.19 0.13 -1.41
N THR A 164 -13.12 0.70 -2.61
CA THR A 164 -14.30 1.05 -3.41
C THR A 164 -15.13 -0.19 -3.77
N ILE A 165 -14.49 -1.31 -4.10
CA ILE A 165 -15.18 -2.59 -4.34
C ILE A 165 -15.88 -3.08 -3.07
N LEU A 166 -15.24 -2.92 -1.91
CA LEU A 166 -15.77 -3.40 -0.64
C LEU A 166 -16.95 -2.57 -0.14
N ILE A 167 -16.99 -1.29 -0.45
CA ILE A 167 -18.13 -0.43 -0.12
C ILE A 167 -19.33 -0.85 -0.99
N SER A 168 -20.45 -1.17 -0.36
CA SER A 168 -21.72 -1.36 -1.05
C SER A 168 -22.41 0.00 -1.18
N ARG A 169 -22.86 0.38 -2.39
CA ARG A 169 -23.55 1.66 -2.67
C ARG A 169 -24.78 1.94 -1.78
N LYS A 170 -25.26 0.97 -0.99
CA LYS A 170 -26.37 1.14 -0.03
C LYS A 170 -26.05 2.01 1.21
N LYS A 171 -24.83 2.55 1.37
CA LYS A 171 -24.43 3.39 2.52
C LYS A 171 -23.64 4.65 2.12
N LEU A 172 -23.94 5.22 0.96
CA LEU A 172 -23.60 6.60 0.63
C LEU A 172 -24.89 7.39 0.50
#